data_AF-A0A9P4H4K5-F1
#
_entry.id   AF-A0A9P4H4K5-F1
#
_cell.length_a   1.000
_cell.length_b   1.000
_cell.length_c   1.000
_cell.angle_alpha   90.00
_cell.angle_beta   90.00
_cell.angle_gamma   90.00
#
_symmetry.space_group_name_H-M   'P 1'
#
loop_
_entity.id
_entity.type
_entity.pdbx_description
1 polymer ?
#
loop_
_entity_poly.entity_id
_entity_poly.type
_entity_poly.pdbx_seq_one_letter_code
_entity_poly.pdbx_strand_id
1 'polypeptide(L)'
;MPSKERATADALVQAFNTANIDTIISLRTPDCMRVFKPEALKFAPQTNAQYHASLKAILQVFSSFSITVTDVIEGQKKKIIMYVNARGDTPIGEYVNQYVWKIGFEKGGERVNEWEEYVDVVS
;
A
#
# COMPACT_ATOMS: atom_id res chain seq x y z
N MET A 1 -4.71 8.06 21.61
CA MET A 1 -4.71 8.65 20.25
C MET A 1 -3.76 7.83 19.41
N PRO A 2 -4.07 7.56 18.13
CA PRO A 2 -3.15 6.86 17.23
C PRO A 2 -1.81 7.62 17.15
N SER A 3 -0.72 6.88 16.96
CA SER A 3 0.59 7.49 16.66
C SER A 3 0.53 8.31 15.38
N LYS A 4 1.52 9.17 15.15
CA LYS A 4 1.57 9.98 13.93
C LYS A 4 1.79 9.08 12.70
N GLU A 5 2.59 8.05 12.86
CA GLU A 5 2.77 6.94 11.93
C GLU A 5 1.43 6.25 11.61
N ARG A 6 0.62 5.97 12.63
CA ARG A 6 -0.70 5.36 12.44
C ARG A 6 -1.65 6.28 11.67
N ALA A 7 -1.67 7.57 11.98
CA ALA A 7 -2.46 8.54 11.23
C ALA A 7 -2.05 8.60 9.74
N THR A 8 -0.76 8.56 9.44
CA THR A 8 -0.23 8.49 8.06
C THR A 8 -0.63 7.18 7.37
N ALA A 9 -0.58 6.04 8.07
CA ALA A 9 -1.02 4.75 7.54
C ALA A 9 -2.53 4.75 7.22
N ASP A 10 -3.35 5.29 8.12
CA ASP A 10 -4.80 5.39 7.92
C ASP A 10 -5.13 6.34 6.74
N ALA A 11 -4.36 7.43 6.58
CA ALA A 11 -4.49 8.33 5.44
C ALA A 11 -4.15 7.65 4.09
N LEU A 12 -3.16 6.75 4.06
CA LEU A 12 -2.88 5.92 2.88
C LEU A 12 -4.08 5.04 2.54
N VAL A 13 -4.67 4.38 3.55
CA VAL A 13 -5.86 3.51 3.35
C VAL A 13 -7.01 4.31 2.76
N GLN A 14 -7.28 5.50 3.29
CA GLN A 14 -8.28 6.40 2.74
C GLN A 14 -7.97 6.78 1.29
N ALA A 15 -6.71 7.11 0.99
CA ALA A 15 -6.31 7.50 -0.35
C ALA A 15 -6.53 6.39 -1.39
N PHE A 16 -6.28 5.11 -1.04
CA PHE A 16 -6.66 3.97 -1.89
C PHE A 16 -8.16 3.88 -2.10
N ASN A 17 -8.94 4.01 -1.02
CA ASN A 17 -10.41 3.90 -1.08
C ASN A 17 -11.07 5.04 -1.85
N THR A 18 -10.39 6.16 -2.04
CA THR A 18 -10.84 7.28 -2.88
C THR A 18 -10.09 7.35 -4.23
N ALA A 19 -9.29 6.33 -4.56
CA ALA A 19 -8.43 6.30 -5.76
C ALA A 19 -7.56 7.56 -5.96
N ASN A 20 -7.14 8.20 -4.86
CA ASN A 20 -6.36 9.44 -4.89
C ASN A 20 -4.86 9.12 -4.98
N ILE A 21 -4.41 8.82 -6.20
CA ILE A 21 -3.04 8.40 -6.49
C ILE A 21 -2.02 9.45 -6.05
N ASP A 22 -2.31 10.74 -6.25
CA ASP A 22 -1.37 11.81 -5.88
C ASP A 22 -1.14 11.85 -4.36
N THR A 23 -2.21 11.60 -3.57
CA THR A 23 -2.09 11.49 -2.11
C THR A 23 -1.29 10.27 -1.69
N ILE A 24 -1.51 9.12 -2.33
CA ILE A 24 -0.72 7.89 -2.06
C ILE A 24 0.78 8.17 -2.24
N ILE A 25 1.15 8.88 -3.31
CA ILE A 25 2.54 9.20 -3.60
C ILE A 25 3.08 10.31 -2.68
N SER A 26 2.29 11.33 -2.35
CA SER A 26 2.73 12.43 -1.47
C SER A 26 3.02 12.00 -0.04
N LEU A 27 2.39 10.91 0.42
CA LEU A 27 2.61 10.32 1.75
C LEU A 27 3.91 9.49 1.83
N ARG A 28 4.73 9.48 0.77
CA ARG A 28 6.00 8.76 0.70
C ARG A 28 7.16 9.73 0.62
N THR A 29 8.32 9.37 1.17
CA THR A 29 9.55 10.13 0.94
C THR A 29 9.98 10.02 -0.52
N PRO A 30 10.73 10.98 -1.08
CA PRO A 30 11.12 10.96 -2.49
C PRO A 30 11.87 9.70 -2.93
N ASP A 31 12.64 9.11 -2.01
CA ASP A 31 13.46 7.91 -2.18
C ASP A 31 12.75 6.60 -1.79
N CYS A 32 11.48 6.67 -1.36
CA CYS A 32 10.73 5.48 -0.97
C CYS A 32 10.56 4.52 -2.15
N MET A 33 10.89 3.25 -1.90
CA MET A 33 10.70 2.14 -2.83
C MET A 33 9.53 1.27 -2.38
N ARG A 34 8.73 0.79 -3.33
CA ARG A 34 7.74 -0.28 -3.13
C ARG A 34 8.41 -1.60 -3.49
N VAL A 35 8.45 -2.52 -2.55
CA VAL A 35 9.12 -3.83 -2.70
C VAL A 35 8.09 -4.93 -2.53
N PHE A 36 8.07 -5.89 -3.46
CA PHE A 36 7.16 -7.01 -3.41
C PHE A 36 7.79 -8.22 -2.73
N LYS A 37 6.95 -8.97 -2.02
CA LYS A 37 7.25 -10.25 -1.40
C LYS A 37 6.12 -11.25 -1.70
N PRO A 38 6.41 -12.57 -1.68
CA PRO A 38 7.73 -13.18 -1.48
C PRO A 38 8.70 -12.93 -2.66
N GLU A 39 10.01 -13.04 -2.41
CA GLU A 39 11.05 -12.81 -3.43
C GLU A 39 10.93 -13.73 -4.65
N ALA A 40 10.30 -14.89 -4.46
CA ALA A 40 10.00 -15.84 -5.54
C ALA A 40 9.16 -15.21 -6.68
N LEU A 41 8.41 -14.13 -6.42
CA LEU A 41 7.67 -13.39 -7.44
C LEU A 41 8.57 -12.67 -8.44
N LYS A 42 9.83 -12.39 -8.07
CA LYS A 42 10.83 -11.70 -8.92
C LYS A 42 10.36 -10.35 -9.49
N PHE A 43 9.36 -9.71 -8.86
CA PHE A 43 8.96 -8.36 -9.24
C PHE A 43 10.04 -7.36 -8.82
N ALA A 44 10.43 -6.50 -9.76
CA ALA A 44 11.39 -5.45 -9.49
C ALA A 44 10.81 -4.42 -8.49
N PRO A 45 11.61 -3.90 -7.54
CA PRO A 45 11.21 -2.76 -6.74
C PRO A 45 10.80 -1.57 -7.60
N GLN A 46 9.78 -0.83 -7.16
CA GLN A 46 9.26 0.34 -7.87
C GLN A 46 9.61 1.63 -7.11
N THR A 47 10.20 2.59 -7.82
CA THR A 47 10.29 3.99 -7.38
C THR A 47 8.90 4.63 -7.30
N ASN A 48 8.79 5.83 -6.70
CA ASN A 48 7.54 6.60 -6.72
C ASN A 48 6.99 6.83 -8.13
N ALA A 49 7.85 7.15 -9.11
CA ALA A 49 7.41 7.38 -10.49
C ALA A 49 6.85 6.10 -11.14
N GLN A 50 7.53 4.97 -10.95
CA GLN A 50 7.08 3.67 -11.45
C GLN A 50 5.80 3.21 -10.76
N TYR A 51 5.71 3.39 -9.44
CA TYR A 51 4.53 3.01 -8.68
C TYR A 51 3.31 3.86 -9.04
N HIS A 52 3.49 5.18 -9.20
CA HIS A 52 2.44 6.07 -9.68
C HIS A 52 1.91 5.64 -11.06
N ALA A 53 2.80 5.33 -12.00
CA ALA A 53 2.40 4.81 -13.31
C ALA A 53 1.66 3.46 -13.20
N SER A 54 2.14 2.57 -12.34
CA SER A 54 1.48 1.27 -12.05
C SER A 54 0.09 1.45 -11.46
N LEU A 55 -0.10 2.36 -10.50
CA LEU A 55 -1.40 2.65 -9.89
C LEU A 55 -2.38 3.21 -10.93
N LYS A 56 -1.93 4.11 -11.81
CA LYS A 56 -2.76 4.64 -12.90
C LYS A 56 -3.24 3.54 -13.84
N ALA A 57 -2.33 2.66 -14.27
CA ALA A 57 -2.69 1.56 -15.15
C ALA A 57 -3.66 0.57 -14.50
N ILE A 58 -3.44 0.22 -13.22
CA ILE A 58 -4.23 -0.78 -12.52
C ILE A 58 -5.61 -0.23 -12.13
N LEU A 59 -5.68 0.96 -11.53
CA LEU A 59 -6.95 1.54 -11.07
C LEU A 59 -7.90 1.88 -12.22
N GLN A 60 -7.39 2.08 -13.44
CA GLN A 60 -8.23 2.25 -14.64
C GLN A 60 -8.99 0.98 -15.05
N VAL A 61 -8.53 -0.20 -14.63
CA VAL A 61 -9.21 -1.48 -14.92
C VAL A 61 -10.40 -1.69 -13.98
N PHE A 62 -10.35 -1.10 -12.79
CA PHE A 62 -11.37 -1.28 -11.77
C PHE A 62 -12.53 -0.30 -11.96
N SER A 63 -13.75 -0.82 -12.05
CA SER A 63 -14.96 0.02 -11.93
C SER A 63 -15.25 0.38 -10.48
N SER A 64 -14.80 -0.46 -9.55
CA SER A 64 -14.78 -0.20 -8.11
C SER A 64 -13.49 -0.80 -7.51
N PHE A 65 -12.90 -0.13 -6.53
CA PHE A 65 -11.77 -0.67 -5.78
C PHE A 65 -11.80 -0.14 -4.35
N SER A 66 -11.59 -1.02 -3.38
CA SER A 66 -11.45 -0.65 -1.98
C SER A 66 -10.56 -1.64 -1.25
N ILE A 67 -9.95 -1.17 -0.18
CA ILE A 67 -9.20 -1.95 0.77
C ILE A 67 -9.79 -1.80 2.16
N THR A 68 -9.74 -2.90 2.91
CA THR A 68 -10.11 -2.97 4.33
C THR A 68 -8.91 -3.47 5.11
N VAL A 69 -8.59 -2.82 6.23
CA VAL A 69 -7.52 -3.25 7.12
C VAL A 69 -8.14 -4.07 8.26
N THR A 70 -7.74 -5.33 8.39
CA THR A 70 -8.30 -6.26 9.38
C THR A 70 -7.51 -6.30 10.69
N ASP A 71 -6.21 -5.98 10.63
CA ASP A 71 -5.36 -5.87 11.80
C ASP A 71 -4.21 -4.88 11.57
N VAL A 72 -3.77 -4.23 12.64
CA VAL A 72 -2.66 -3.27 12.64
C VAL A 72 -1.76 -3.50 13.85
N ILE A 73 -0.49 -3.77 13.59
CA ILE A 73 0.53 -3.97 14.61
C ILE A 73 1.49 -2.79 14.57
N GLU A 74 1.51 -1.99 15.64
CA GLU A 74 2.45 -0.88 15.80
C GLU A 74 3.72 -1.36 16.50
N GLY A 75 4.86 -1.30 15.79
CA GLY A 75 6.16 -1.69 16.32
C GLY A 75 6.92 -0.53 16.97
N GLN A 76 7.85 -0.84 17.88
CA GLN A 76 8.66 0.16 18.60
C GLN A 76 9.58 1.00 17.70
N LYS A 77 9.89 0.55 16.48
CA LYS A 77 10.86 1.18 15.55
C LYS A 77 10.21 2.04 14.46
N LYS A 78 9.03 2.63 14.69
CA LYS A 78 8.27 3.37 13.66
C LYS A 78 8.02 2.52 12.42
N LYS A 79 7.63 1.26 12.67
CA LYS A 79 7.14 0.36 11.64
C LYS A 79 5.74 -0.07 12.02
N ILE A 80 4.86 -0.11 11.02
CA ILE A 80 3.50 -0.63 11.16
C ILE A 80 3.35 -1.81 10.21
N ILE A 81 2.78 -2.89 10.73
CA ILE A 81 2.31 -4.01 9.91
C ILE A 81 0.80 -3.88 9.78
N MET A 82 0.28 -3.97 8.55
CA MET A 82 -1.16 -3.96 8.28
C MET A 82 -1.55 -5.21 7.50
N TYR A 83 -2.60 -5.87 7.97
CA TYR A 83 -3.26 -6.96 7.24
C TYR A 83 -4.38 -6.34 6.42
N VAL A 84 -4.28 -6.45 5.10
CA VAL A 84 -5.12 -5.70 4.16
C VAL A 84 -5.84 -6.67 3.23
N ASN A 85 -7.16 -6.52 3.14
CA ASN A 85 -7.98 -7.17 2.13
C ASN A 85 -8.30 -6.15 1.05
N ALA A 86 -8.04 -6.48 -0.22
CA ALA A 86 -8.43 -5.70 -1.38
C ALA A 86 -9.60 -6.36 -2.09
N ARG A 87 -10.56 -5.55 -2.52
CA ARG A 87 -11.71 -5.96 -3.31
C ARG A 87 -11.96 -4.94 -4.41
N GLY A 88 -12.25 -5.39 -5.61
CA GLY A 88 -12.68 -4.52 -6.70
C GLY A 88 -13.41 -5.26 -7.79
N ASP A 89 -14.17 -4.51 -8.60
CA ASP A 89 -14.88 -5.04 -9.75
C ASP A 89 -14.09 -4.75 -11.03
N THR A 90 -13.88 -5.77 -11.86
CA THR A 90 -13.20 -5.66 -13.16
C THR A 90 -14.13 -6.10 -14.30
N PRO A 91 -13.82 -5.81 -15.57
CA PRO A 91 -14.63 -6.28 -16.71
C PRO A 91 -14.79 -7.80 -16.81
N ILE A 92 -13.88 -8.56 -16.19
CA ILE A 92 -13.89 -10.03 -16.23
C ILE A 92 -14.39 -10.67 -14.92
N GLY A 93 -14.82 -9.87 -13.95
CA GLY A 93 -15.36 -10.34 -12.68
C GLY A 93 -14.74 -9.66 -11.47
N GLU A 94 -15.07 -10.20 -10.30
CA GLU A 94 -14.61 -9.71 -9.01
C GLU A 94 -13.13 -10.04 -8.79
N TYR A 95 -12.39 -9.04 -8.35
CA TYR A 95 -11.05 -9.16 -7.81
C TYR A 95 -11.14 -9.17 -6.28
N VAL A 96 -10.56 -10.20 -5.67
CA VAL A 96 -10.34 -10.26 -4.22
C VAL A 96 -8.90 -10.68 -4.01
N ASN A 97 -8.18 -9.95 -3.15
CA ASN A 97 -6.82 -10.31 -2.81
C ASN A 97 -6.46 -9.92 -1.37
N GLN A 98 -5.43 -10.54 -0.82
CA GLN A 98 -4.93 -10.26 0.53
C GLN A 98 -3.48 -9.81 0.50
N TYR A 99 -3.13 -8.95 1.45
CA TYR A 99 -1.80 -8.41 1.59
C TYR A 99 -1.40 -8.31 3.06
N VAL A 100 -0.10 -8.41 3.31
CA VAL A 100 0.53 -7.87 4.52
C VAL A 100 1.46 -6.75 4.12
N TRP A 101 1.16 -5.54 4.56
CA TRP A 101 2.01 -4.37 4.32
C TRP A 101 2.89 -4.13 5.53
N LYS A 102 4.20 -4.05 5.30
CA LYS A 102 5.17 -3.57 6.27
C LYS A 102 5.61 -2.19 5.85
N ILE A 103 5.20 -1.20 6.63
CA ILE A 103 5.42 0.22 6.36
C ILE A 103 6.39 0.78 7.40
N GLY A 104 7.50 1.38 6.93
CA GLY A 104 8.42 2.17 7.75
C GLY A 104 8.23 3.66 7.50
N PHE A 105 8.50 4.47 8.53
CA PHE A 105 8.29 5.91 8.48
C PHE A 105 9.58 6.70 8.72
N GLU A 106 9.65 7.89 8.14
CA GLU A 106 10.73 8.83 8.42
C GLU A 106 10.69 9.36 9.87
N LYS A 107 11.72 10.13 10.25
CA LYS A 107 11.72 10.80 11.56
C LYS A 107 10.56 11.81 11.62
N GLY A 108 9.54 11.46 12.39
CA GLY A 108 8.37 12.33 12.62
C GLY A 108 7.06 11.69 12.18
N GLY A 109 7.11 10.57 11.46
CA GLY A 109 5.94 9.75 11.14
C GLY A 109 5.04 10.31 10.04
N GLU A 110 5.42 11.42 9.39
CA GLU A 110 4.60 12.11 8.38
C GLU A 110 4.62 11.43 7.01
N ARG A 111 5.71 10.72 6.68
CA ARG A 111 5.87 10.03 5.41
C ARG A 111 6.46 8.65 5.55
N VAL A 112 6.07 7.77 4.63
CA VAL A 112 6.60 6.42 4.46
C VAL A 112 7.93 6.46 3.74
N ASN A 113 8.96 5.84 4.32
CA ASN A 113 10.28 5.69 3.68
C ASN A 113 10.62 4.24 3.31
N GLU A 114 9.85 3.26 3.80
CA GLU A 114 10.01 1.83 3.49
C GLU A 114 8.62 1.22 3.26
N TRP A 115 8.42 0.54 2.14
CA TRP A 115 7.16 -0.15 1.85
C TRP A 115 7.42 -1.53 1.25
N GLU A 116 7.15 -2.56 2.04
CA GLU A 116 7.15 -3.95 1.59
C GLU A 116 5.72 -4.51 1.58
N GLU A 117 5.34 -5.18 0.50
CA GLU A 117 4.05 -5.83 0.35
C GLU A 117 4.23 -7.33 0.15
N TYR A 118 3.74 -8.13 1.10
CA TYR A 118 3.51 -9.54 0.89
C TYR A 118 2.16 -9.68 0.21
N VAL A 119 2.15 -10.19 -1.01
CA VAL A 119 0.96 -10.31 -1.85
C VAL A 119 0.51 -11.76 -1.86
N ASP A 120 -0.77 -11.99 -1.60
CA ASP A 120 -1.36 -13.29 -1.88
C ASP A 120 -1.37 -13.51 -3.39
N VAL A 121 -0.73 -14.61 -3.79
CA VAL A 121 -0.63 -15.04 -5.16
C VAL A 121 -1.09 -16.49 -5.18
N VAL A 122 -2.03 -16.79 -6.06
CA VAL A 122 -2.39 -18.18 -6.31
C VAL A 122 -1.17 -18.86 -6.92
N SER A 123 -0.61 -19.81 -6.19
CA SER A 123 0.44 -20.72 -6.68
C SER A 123 -0.17 -21.81 -7.56
#